data_AF-A0A777BZD6-F1
#
_entry.id   AF-A0A777BZD6-F1
#
_cell.length_a   1.000
_cell.length_b   1.000
_cell.length_c   1.000
_cell.angle_alpha   90.00
_cell.angle_beta   90.00
_cell.angle_gamma   90.00
#
_symmetry.space_group_name_H-M   'P 1'
#
loop_
_entity.id
_entity.type
_entity.pdbx_description
1 polymer ?
#
loop_
_entity_poly.entity_id
_entity_poly.type
_entity_poly.pdbx_seq_one_letter_code
_entity_poly.pdbx_strand_id
1 'polypeptide(L)' 'LRDDVAAGRRRLHIKAVCQSVREATTASGVDNAASPRLADTAERDYFTLRERLITMQKQLEGTQKYINEQCR' A
#
# COMPACT_ATOMS: atom_id res chain seq x y z
N LEU A 1 10.69 0.22 -5.72
CA LEU A 1 9.48 0.62 -4.96
C LEU A 1 9.52 0.14 -3.51
N ARG A 2 9.49 -1.17 -3.22
CA ARG A 2 9.56 -1.67 -1.82
C ARG A 2 10.79 -1.10 -1.10
N ASP A 3 11.96 -1.20 -1.71
CA ASP A 3 13.21 -0.67 -1.14
C ASP A 3 13.24 0.85 -1.05
N ASP A 4 12.56 1.55 -1.96
CA ASP A 4 12.47 3.01 -1.91
C ASP A 4 11.54 3.50 -0.80
N VAL A 5 10.47 2.74 -0.51
CA VAL A 5 9.58 3.01 0.63
C VAL A 5 10.30 2.70 1.93
N ALA A 6 10.98 1.56 2.03
CA ALA A 6 11.78 1.19 3.20
C ALA A 6 12.91 2.19 3.48
N ALA A 7 13.55 2.73 2.43
CA ALA A 7 14.59 3.76 2.56
C ALA A 7 14.04 5.19 2.72
N GLY A 8 12.72 5.39 2.81
CA GLY A 8 12.09 6.70 2.94
C GLY A 8 12.20 7.61 1.70
N ARG A 9 12.73 7.11 0.57
CA ARG A 9 12.83 7.84 -0.70
C ARG A 9 11.47 8.01 -1.40
N ARG A 10 10.50 7.15 -1.08
CA ARG A 10 9.12 7.19 -1.58
C ARG A 10 8.15 6.86 -0.45
N ARG A 11 6.87 7.20 -0.63
CA ARG A 11 5.80 6.93 0.35
C ARG A 11 4.62 6.21 -0.31
N LEU A 12 4.01 5.27 0.41
CA LEU A 12 2.71 4.73 0.06
C LEU A 12 1.62 5.73 0.46
N HIS A 13 0.66 5.94 -0.43
CA HIS A 13 -0.45 6.87 -0.21
C HIS A 13 -1.76 6.10 -0.22
N ILE A 14 -2.63 6.46 0.70
CA ILE A 14 -4.02 6.01 0.71
C ILE A 14 -4.91 7.13 0.16
N LYS A 15 -5.97 6.75 -0.55
CA LYS A 15 -7.02 7.71 -0.89
C LYS A 15 -7.83 7.99 0.38
N ALA A 16 -7.45 9.03 1.11
CA ALA A 16 -8.20 9.51 2.27
C ALA A 16 -9.15 10.63 1.86
N VAL A 17 -10.35 10.63 2.44
CA VAL A 17 -11.24 11.80 2.43
C VAL A 17 -11.16 12.40 3.82
N CYS A 18 -10.48 13.55 3.92
CA CYS A 18 -10.39 14.29 5.17
C CYS A 18 -11.62 15.19 5.30
N GLN A 19 -12.42 14.97 6.33
CA GLN A 19 -13.48 15.91 6.69
C GLN A 19 -12.84 17.22 7.15
N SER A 20 -13.47 18.35 6.85
CA SER A 20 -13.05 19.65 7.38
C SER A 20 -13.10 19.60 8.91
N VAL A 21 -11.95 19.74 9.54
CA VAL A 21 -11.85 19.88 11.00
C VAL A 21 -12.00 21.36 11.34
N ARG A 22 -12.56 21.68 12.52
CA ARG A 22 -12.63 23.08 13.00
C ARG A 22 -11.22 23.65 13.07
N GLU A 23 -11.06 24.92 12.69
CA GLU A 23 -9.77 25.62 12.84
C GLU A 23 -9.31 25.53 14.30
N ALA A 24 -8.14 24.92 14.49
CA ALA A 24 -7.47 24.91 15.77
C ALA A 24 -6.82 26.28 15.99
N THR A 25 -6.88 26.79 17.23
CA THR A 25 -6.13 27.99 17.63
C THR A 25 -4.65 27.75 17.35
N THR A 26 -3.96 28.71 16.73
CA THR A 26 -2.55 28.58 16.35
C THR A 26 -1.69 28.23 17.56
N ALA A 27 -1.00 27.09 17.50
CA ALA A 27 -0.07 26.67 18.55
C ALA A 27 1.14 27.62 18.58
N SER A 28 1.69 27.89 19.77
CA SER A 28 2.84 28.79 19.97
C SER A 28 4.18 28.26 19.42
N GLY A 29 4.19 27.05 18.84
CA GLY A 29 5.35 26.44 18.21
C GLY A 29 5.00 25.10 17.55
N VAL A 30 5.88 24.64 16.65
CA VAL A 30 5.80 23.34 15.97
C VAL A 30 6.79 22.37 16.65
N ASP A 31 6.31 21.21 17.07
CA ASP A 31 7.15 20.08 17.52
C ASP A 31 7.93 19.50 16.33
N ASN A 32 9.19 19.09 16.55
CA ASN A 32 9.99 18.33 15.59
C ASN A 32 9.60 16.84 15.57
N ALA A 33 8.30 16.57 15.43
CA ALA A 33 7.79 15.22 15.27
C ALA A 33 8.10 14.68 13.87
N ALA A 34 8.27 13.36 13.77
CA ALA A 34 8.34 12.69 12.47
C ALA A 34 7.06 12.99 11.66
N SER A 35 7.23 13.26 10.36
CA SER A 35 6.07 13.49 9.50
C SER A 35 5.12 12.28 9.52
N PRO A 36 3.79 12.50 9.41
CA PRO A 36 2.82 11.42 9.34
C PRO A 36 3.21 10.36 8.30
N ARG A 37 3.13 9.09 8.69
CA ARG A 37 3.42 7.92 7.84
C ARG A 37 2.47 6.78 8.19
N LEU A 38 2.31 5.82 7.27
CA LEU A 38 1.56 4.60 7.55
C LEU A 38 2.25 3.80 8.65
N ALA A 39 1.48 2.97 9.36
CA ALA A 39 2.05 2.02 10.30
C ALA A 39 3.00 1.04 9.57
N ASP A 40 4.10 0.65 10.22
CA ASP A 40 5.07 -0.30 9.65
C ASP A 40 4.44 -1.65 9.27
N THR A 41 3.36 -2.05 9.94
CA THR A 41 2.55 -3.22 9.57
C THR A 41 1.81 -2.98 8.25
N ALA A 42 1.13 -1.84 8.09
CA ALA A 42 0.37 -1.51 6.90
C ALA A 42 1.25 -1.45 5.64
N GLU A 43 2.47 -0.91 5.73
CA GLU A 43 3.40 -0.90 4.60
C GLU A 43 3.84 -2.32 4.20
N ARG A 44 4.18 -3.17 5.18
CA ARG A 44 4.56 -4.58 4.93
C ARG A 44 3.41 -5.39 4.36
N ASP A 45 2.21 -5.21 4.89
CA ASP A 45 1.01 -5.94 4.48
C ASP A 45 0.63 -5.57 3.05
N TYR A 46 0.71 -4.29 2.67
CA TYR A 46 0.46 -3.85 1.29
C TYR A 46 1.31 -4.63 0.28
N PHE A 47 2.62 -4.74 0.51
CA PHE A 47 3.48 -5.45 -0.43
C PHE A 47 3.24 -6.96 -0.42
N THR A 48 2.97 -7.55 0.75
CA THR A 48 2.62 -8.96 0.88
C THR A 48 1.34 -9.29 0.11
N LEU A 49 0.31 -8.47 0.25
CA LEU A 49 -0.96 -8.62 -0.45
C LEU A 49 -0.78 -8.48 -1.96
N ARG A 50 0.01 -7.50 -2.41
CA ARG A 50 0.30 -7.31 -3.84
C ARG A 50 1.02 -8.50 -4.45
N GLU A 51 2.02 -9.07 -3.76
CA GLU A 51 2.72 -10.27 -4.21
C GLU A 51 1.80 -11.49 -4.31
N ARG A 52 0.93 -11.70 -3.30
CA ARG A 52 -0.05 -12.78 -3.32
C ARG A 52 -1.02 -12.65 -4.48
N LEU A 53 -1.51 -11.44 -4.76
CA LEU A 53 -2.42 -11.18 -5.88
C LEU A 53 -1.77 -11.56 -7.21
N ILE A 54 -0.52 -11.14 -7.45
CA ILE A 54 0.22 -11.47 -8.68
C ILE A 54 0.38 -13.00 -8.82
N THR A 55 0.71 -13.69 -7.73
CA THR A 55 0.86 -15.15 -7.74
C THR A 55 -0.47 -15.85 -8.04
N MET A 56 -1.55 -15.45 -7.37
CA MET A 56 -2.88 -16.01 -7.61
C MET A 56 -3.35 -15.76 -9.04
N GLN A 57 -3.07 -14.58 -9.59
CA GLN A 57 -3.39 -14.27 -10.99
C GLN A 57 -2.66 -15.22 -11.95
N LYS A 58 -1.36 -15.47 -11.75
CA LYS A 58 -0.61 -16.41 -12.59
C LYS A 58 -1.13 -17.84 -12.49
N GLN A 59 -1.53 -18.26 -11.29
CA GLN A 59 -2.15 -19.57 -11.08
C GLN A 59 -3.47 -19.68 -11.86
N LEU A 60 -4.32 -18.66 -11.77
CA LEU A 60 -5.60 -18.61 -12.50
C LEU A 60 -5.38 -18.66 -14.01
N GLU A 61 -4.47 -17.84 -14.53
CA GLU A 61 -4.11 -17.82 -15.96
C GLU A 61 -3.57 -19.18 -16.42
N GLY A 62 -2.70 -19.80 -15.62
CA GLY A 62 -2.16 -21.13 -15.89
C GLY A 62 -3.25 -22.21 -15.92
N THR A 63 -4.16 -22.21 -14.94
CA THR A 63 -5.29 -23.15 -14.89
C THR A 63 -6.22 -22.96 -16.09
N GLN A 64 -6.55 -21.71 -16.44
CA GLN A 64 -7.39 -21.42 -17.60
C GLN A 64 -6.75 -21.90 -18.90
N LYS A 65 -5.43 -21.68 -19.05
CA LYS A 65 -4.67 -22.17 -20.20
C LYS A 65 -4.72 -23.70 -20.29
N TYR A 66 -4.46 -24.39 -19.18
CA TYR A 66 -4.51 -25.85 -19.14
C TYR A 66 -5.87 -26.40 -19.59
N ILE A 67 -6.97 -25.85 -19.05
CA ILE A 67 -8.33 -26.26 -19.44
C ILE A 67 -8.55 -26.08 -20.94
N ASN A 68 -8.12 -24.94 -21.49
CA ASN A 68 -8.30 -24.63 -22.91
C ASN A 68 -7.51 -25.56 -23.84
N GLU A 69 -6.33 -26.01 -23.41
CA GLU A 69 -5.43 -26.83 -24.23
C GLU A 69 -5.65 -28.34 -24.06
N GLN A 70 -6.07 -28.79 -22.88
CA GLN A 70 -6.07 -30.22 -22.51
C GLN A 70 -7.46 -30.81 -22.20
N CYS A 71 -8.46 -29.97 -21.92
CA CYS A 71 -9.79 -30.42 -21.46
C CYS A 71 -10.95 -29.99 -22.36
N ARG A 72 -10.64 -29.34 -23.49
CA ARG A 72 -11.59 -29.22 -24.62
C ARG A 72 -11.53 -30.47 -25.47
#